data_AF-A0A9E1NHB2-F1
#
_entry.id   AF-A0A9E1NHB2-F1
#
_cell.length_a   1.000
_cell.length_b   1.000
_cell.length_c   1.000
_cell.angle_alpha   90.00
_cell.angle_beta   90.00
_cell.angle_gamma   90.00
#
_symmetry.space_group_name_H-M   'P 1'
#
loop_
_entity.id
_entity.type
_entity.pdbx_description
1 polymer ?
#
loop_
_entity_poly.entity_id
_entity_poly.type
_entity_poly.pdbx_seq_one_letter_code
_entity_poly.pdbx_strand_id
1 'polypeptide(L)'
;MDSYEITLDKPGADRFVKESYPIRYGRFSEIRTPEYLFQFDLNGEIRFIRGFSKNWPHPSEWLKRTDANDWVYYSVGGYNGMFYILGEYYLPCLSYKSNSIWQYHPVTKSGVQEAFTAWDRLQSDITTPTANEASEKIKQFLTKVSHNSSAALANRAQRLHKIIGTRISVLPPDTRHVDYNVIPLMIADGCLYHCDFCCIKTKNKFQPRSEDNILQQIRQLKAFYTENLSNYNALFLGNHDALAAGGELIQLAARKAYASFNLEKSHIKNPILFLFGSVDSLLSGKDKLMAAMNELPYYTYINIGFESADAATLNHLKKPLDPAKIREAFQMMIHVNNQFDKVEITGNFILGETLSHNHTRSLIDLMNSCLDRYSGKGALYLSPLNTSKKQREMLSQFVAIKNLSRLPMYLYLIQRL
;
A
#
# COMPACT_ATOMS: atom_id res chain seq x y z
N MET A 1 21.57 -24.67 23.53
CA MET A 1 20.79 -23.71 22.73
C MET A 1 19.67 -23.23 23.62
N ASP A 2 19.56 -21.94 23.89
CA ASP A 2 18.22 -21.40 24.14
C ASP A 2 17.40 -21.79 22.89
N SER A 3 16.37 -22.60 23.09
CA SER A 3 15.86 -23.51 22.05
C SER A 3 15.14 -22.73 20.93
N TYR A 4 15.83 -22.50 19.81
CA TYR A 4 15.18 -22.01 18.60
C TYR A 4 14.31 -23.10 17.99
N GLU A 5 13.04 -22.78 17.76
CA GLU A 5 12.16 -23.59 16.93
C GLU A 5 12.17 -22.99 15.51
N ILE A 6 12.68 -23.76 14.54
CA ILE A 6 12.77 -23.34 13.14
C ILE A 6 11.75 -24.12 12.33
N THR A 7 10.85 -23.39 11.66
CA THR A 7 9.88 -23.98 10.71
C THR A 7 10.17 -23.46 9.31
N LEU A 8 10.45 -24.36 8.37
CA LEU A 8 10.75 -24.01 6.97
C LEU A 8 9.53 -24.19 6.07
N ASP A 9 9.44 -23.39 5.01
CA ASP A 9 8.48 -23.56 3.91
C ASP A 9 7.02 -23.67 4.38
N LYS A 10 6.66 -22.88 5.40
CA LYS A 10 5.33 -22.84 5.98
C LYS A 10 4.34 -22.24 4.96
N PRO A 11 3.23 -22.92 4.66
CA PRO A 11 2.18 -22.36 3.82
C PRO A 11 1.35 -21.36 4.61
N GLY A 12 1.20 -20.16 4.06
CA GLY A 12 0.21 -19.16 4.44
C GLY A 12 -1.05 -19.24 3.57
N ALA A 13 -1.95 -18.28 3.77
CA ALA A 13 -3.09 -18.09 2.90
C ALA A 13 -2.64 -17.75 1.47
N ASP A 14 -3.34 -18.32 0.50
CA ASP A 14 -3.12 -18.09 -0.93
C ASP A 14 -3.95 -16.90 -1.46
N ARG A 15 -4.76 -16.25 -0.62
CA ARG A 15 -5.59 -15.10 -0.97
C ARG A 15 -5.60 -14.11 0.17
N PHE A 16 -5.56 -12.82 -0.16
CA PHE A 16 -5.77 -11.77 0.83
C PHE A 16 -7.23 -11.75 1.28
N VAL A 17 -7.42 -11.81 2.59
CA VAL A 17 -8.74 -11.74 3.23
C VAL A 17 -8.67 -10.74 4.38
N LYS A 18 -9.80 -10.09 4.67
CA LYS A 18 -9.91 -9.12 5.75
C LYS A 18 -10.46 -9.81 6.98
N GLU A 19 -9.57 -10.17 7.89
CA GLU A 19 -9.89 -10.92 9.11
C GLU A 19 -9.42 -10.17 10.35
N SER A 20 -10.11 -10.40 11.47
CA SER A 20 -9.81 -9.75 12.75
C SER A 20 -8.60 -10.35 13.48
N TYR A 21 -7.91 -11.30 12.86
CA TYR A 21 -6.71 -11.95 13.37
C TYR A 21 -5.58 -11.89 12.32
N PRO A 22 -4.31 -11.93 12.74
CA PRO A 22 -3.18 -11.83 11.82
C PRO A 22 -3.11 -13.07 10.91
N ILE A 23 -3.26 -12.86 9.60
CA ILE A 23 -3.03 -13.89 8.58
C ILE A 23 -1.68 -13.64 7.90
N ARG A 24 -0.98 -14.71 7.54
CA ARG A 24 0.26 -14.69 6.76
C ARG A 24 -0.02 -15.28 5.38
N TYR A 25 0.65 -14.75 4.38
CA TYR A 25 0.35 -15.02 2.97
C TYR A 25 1.56 -15.61 2.25
N GLY A 26 1.30 -16.45 1.25
CA GLY A 26 2.36 -17.09 0.45
C GLY A 26 3.12 -18.15 1.24
N ARG A 27 4.42 -18.31 0.97
CA ARG A 27 5.32 -19.24 1.66
C ARG A 27 6.41 -18.51 2.41
N PHE A 28 6.74 -18.98 3.59
CA PHE A 28 7.71 -18.31 4.46
C PHE A 28 8.35 -19.30 5.43
N SER A 29 9.40 -18.86 6.10
CA SER A 29 10.02 -19.60 7.20
C SER A 29 9.91 -18.80 8.49
N GLU A 30 9.97 -19.48 9.62
CA GLU A 30 9.88 -18.88 10.95
C GLU A 30 11.05 -19.33 11.82
N ILE A 31 11.56 -18.40 12.63
CA ILE A 31 12.42 -18.70 13.78
C ILE A 31 11.69 -18.19 15.01
N ARG A 32 11.44 -19.09 15.96
CA ARG A 32 10.75 -18.78 17.20
C ARG A 32 11.70 -18.93 18.39
N THR A 33 11.68 -17.91 19.25
CA THR A 33 12.31 -17.89 20.58
C THR A 33 11.20 -17.88 21.65
N PRO A 34 11.54 -18.01 22.95
CA PRO A 34 10.55 -17.88 24.02
C PRO A 34 9.80 -16.53 23.98
N GLU A 35 10.47 -15.46 23.58
CA GLU A 35 9.95 -14.09 23.60
C GLU A 35 9.43 -13.59 22.26
N TYR A 36 9.90 -14.14 21.13
CA TYR A 36 9.61 -13.58 19.81
C TYR A 36 9.39 -14.65 18.72
N LEU A 37 8.62 -14.27 17.71
CA LEU A 37 8.50 -14.97 16.44
C LEU A 37 9.00 -14.05 15.32
N PHE A 38 10.02 -14.51 14.61
CA PHE A 38 10.58 -13.87 13.44
C PHE A 38 10.14 -14.63 12.19
N GLN A 39 9.60 -13.91 11.21
CA GLN A 39 9.17 -14.49 9.95
C GLN A 39 10.04 -13.99 8.80
N PHE A 40 10.43 -14.89 7.91
CA PHE A 40 11.33 -14.67 6.80
C PHE A 40 10.68 -15.03 5.48
N ASP A 41 10.95 -14.26 4.45
CA ASP A 41 10.56 -14.62 3.09
C ASP A 41 11.47 -15.69 2.47
N LEU A 42 11.22 -16.05 1.20
CA LEU A 42 11.99 -17.10 0.51
C LEU A 42 13.46 -16.72 0.23
N ASN A 43 13.79 -15.44 0.32
CA ASN A 43 15.17 -14.94 0.22
C ASN A 43 15.86 -14.88 1.60
N GLY A 44 15.18 -15.28 2.68
CA GLY A 44 15.68 -15.17 4.04
C GLY A 44 15.61 -13.75 4.60
N GLU A 45 14.87 -12.83 3.97
CA GLU A 45 14.71 -11.48 4.49
C GLU A 45 13.64 -11.46 5.57
N ILE A 46 13.91 -10.80 6.70
CA ILE A 46 12.90 -10.62 7.74
C ILE A 46 11.71 -9.83 7.18
N ARG A 47 10.49 -10.29 7.48
CA ARG A 47 9.23 -9.65 7.08
C ARG A 47 8.38 -9.25 8.27
N PHE A 48 8.35 -10.07 9.32
CA PHE A 48 7.51 -9.81 10.49
C PHE A 48 8.24 -10.11 11.79
N ILE A 49 7.89 -9.35 12.83
CA ILE A 49 8.24 -9.64 14.22
C ILE A 49 6.98 -9.60 15.06
N ARG A 50 6.78 -10.61 15.91
CA ARG A 50 5.73 -10.65 16.92
C ARG A 50 6.35 -10.99 18.26
N GLY A 51 5.98 -10.26 19.30
CA GLY A 51 6.40 -10.54 20.68
C GLY A 51 5.38 -11.37 21.45
N PHE A 52 5.89 -12.15 22.40
CA PHE A 52 5.15 -12.96 23.36
C PHE A 52 5.44 -12.56 24.81
N SER A 53 6.41 -11.67 25.02
CA SER A 53 6.78 -11.19 26.34
C SER A 53 5.68 -10.30 26.94
N LYS A 54 5.68 -10.18 28.28
CA LYS A 54 4.78 -9.26 28.99
C LYS A 54 4.99 -7.78 28.63
N ASN A 55 6.16 -7.45 28.06
CA ASN A 55 6.49 -6.09 27.61
C ASN A 55 5.95 -5.80 26.20
N TRP A 56 5.54 -6.83 25.44
CA TRP A 56 4.94 -6.66 24.14
C TRP A 56 3.54 -6.02 24.28
N PRO A 57 3.21 -4.94 23.57
CA PRO A 57 2.01 -4.16 23.86
C PRO A 57 0.69 -4.95 23.81
N HIS A 58 0.52 -5.85 22.83
CA HIS A 58 -0.63 -6.75 22.78
C HIS A 58 -0.31 -7.99 21.92
N PRO A 59 -0.75 -9.20 22.31
CA PRO A 59 -0.36 -10.45 21.64
C PRO A 59 -0.81 -10.55 20.19
N SER A 60 -1.84 -9.80 19.78
CA SER A 60 -2.32 -9.77 18.39
C SER A 60 -1.70 -8.66 17.53
N GLU A 61 -0.74 -7.92 18.05
CA GLU A 61 -0.03 -6.85 17.33
C GLU A 61 1.32 -7.35 16.80
N TRP A 62 1.78 -6.78 15.69
CA TRP A 62 3.03 -7.19 15.05
C TRP A 62 3.72 -6.03 14.33
N LEU A 63 5.03 -6.20 14.10
CA LEU A 63 5.81 -5.39 13.18
C LEU A 63 5.83 -6.06 11.81
N LYS A 64 5.75 -5.26 10.74
CA LYS A 64 5.95 -5.67 9.35
C LYS A 64 6.99 -4.76 8.70
N ARG A 65 7.94 -5.37 7.97
CA ARG A 65 8.91 -4.66 7.14
C ARG A 65 8.39 -4.51 5.70
N THR A 66 8.53 -3.32 5.12
CA THR A 66 8.25 -3.08 3.69
C THR A 66 9.45 -3.48 2.83
N ASP A 67 9.25 -3.54 1.51
CA ASP A 67 10.32 -3.87 0.57
C ASP A 67 11.40 -2.78 0.48
N ALA A 68 11.05 -1.51 0.74
CA ALA A 68 12.03 -0.43 0.88
C ALA A 68 12.46 -0.17 2.33
N ASN A 69 12.28 -1.19 3.20
CA ASN A 69 12.91 -1.30 4.51
C ASN A 69 12.38 -0.33 5.58
N ASP A 70 11.13 0.12 5.45
CA ASP A 70 10.40 0.75 6.56
C ASP A 70 9.76 -0.31 7.46
N TRP A 71 9.55 0.05 8.72
CA TRP A 71 8.81 -0.77 9.68
C TRP A 71 7.45 -0.14 9.97
N VAL A 72 6.40 -0.95 9.84
CA VAL A 72 5.01 -0.59 10.19
C VAL A 72 4.57 -1.47 11.34
N TYR A 73 4.12 -0.86 12.43
CA TYR A 73 3.53 -1.56 13.56
C TYR A 73 2.02 -1.61 13.41
N TYR A 74 1.43 -2.80 13.44
CA TYR A 74 -0.01 -3.00 13.31
C TYR A 74 -0.63 -3.14 14.70
N SER A 75 -1.31 -2.09 15.15
CA SER A 75 -1.96 -2.03 16.46
C SER A 75 -3.42 -2.46 16.38
N VAL A 76 -3.96 -3.09 17.43
CA VAL A 76 -5.40 -3.35 17.57
C VAL A 76 -6.21 -2.07 17.80
N GLY A 77 -5.54 -0.91 17.94
CA GLY A 77 -6.18 0.41 17.91
C GLY A 77 -7.13 0.68 19.09
N GLY A 78 -7.08 -0.12 20.15
CA GLY A 78 -7.98 -0.02 21.29
C GLY A 78 -9.44 -0.38 20.97
N TYR A 79 -9.67 -1.58 20.42
CA TYR A 79 -10.94 -2.33 20.27
C TYR A 79 -12.19 -1.65 19.66
N ASN A 80 -12.25 -0.33 19.46
CA ASN A 80 -13.45 0.37 19.00
C ASN A 80 -13.29 0.90 17.56
N GLY A 81 -13.99 0.28 16.61
CA GLY A 81 -14.35 0.91 15.34
C GLY A 81 -13.26 1.06 14.27
N MET A 82 -12.06 0.47 14.43
CA MET A 82 -11.00 0.58 13.40
C MET A 82 -11.45 0.08 12.03
N PHE A 83 -12.13 -1.06 11.97
CA PHE A 83 -12.68 -1.58 10.73
C PHE A 83 -13.72 -0.63 10.11
N TYR A 84 -14.54 0.01 10.95
CA TYR A 84 -15.50 1.00 10.47
C TYR A 84 -14.81 2.20 9.80
N ILE A 85 -13.70 2.65 10.37
CA ILE A 85 -13.00 3.86 9.95
C ILE A 85 -12.03 3.61 8.78
N LEU A 86 -11.22 2.56 8.86
CA LEU A 86 -10.14 2.26 7.92
C LEU A 86 -10.51 1.15 6.92
N GLY A 87 -11.57 0.38 7.21
CA GLY A 87 -11.84 -0.87 6.54
C GLY A 87 -10.85 -1.98 6.91
N GLU A 88 -9.99 -1.74 7.89
CA GLU A 88 -8.94 -2.64 8.38
C GLU A 88 -9.12 -2.87 9.88
N TYR A 89 -8.83 -4.08 10.35
CA TYR A 89 -8.92 -4.41 11.78
C TYR A 89 -7.78 -3.85 12.62
N TYR A 90 -6.72 -3.38 11.97
CA TYR A 90 -5.51 -2.90 12.63
C TYR A 90 -5.15 -1.49 12.16
N LEU A 91 -4.72 -0.66 13.11
CA LEU A 91 -4.19 0.67 12.86
C LEU A 91 -2.71 0.56 12.45
N PRO A 92 -2.33 0.94 11.21
CA PRO A 92 -0.92 1.01 10.83
C PRO A 92 -0.26 2.21 11.51
N CYS A 93 0.76 1.94 12.31
CA CYS A 93 1.57 2.92 13.01
C CYS A 93 2.94 2.99 12.34
N LEU A 94 3.14 4.07 11.61
CA LEU A 94 4.26 4.23 10.68
C LEU A 94 5.51 4.77 11.40
N SER A 95 6.69 4.26 11.05
CA SER A 95 7.97 4.75 11.58
C SER A 95 8.37 6.13 11.06
N TYR A 96 7.61 6.68 10.10
CA TYR A 96 7.85 7.96 9.45
C TYR A 96 6.65 8.89 9.62
N LYS A 97 6.89 10.20 9.41
CA LYS A 97 5.81 11.20 9.42
C LYS A 97 4.83 10.93 8.28
N SER A 98 3.56 10.76 8.62
CA SER A 98 2.44 10.56 7.71
C SER A 98 1.25 11.44 8.12
N ASN A 99 0.08 11.22 7.52
CA ASN A 99 -1.17 11.93 7.80
C ASN A 99 -2.05 11.25 8.86
N SER A 100 -1.46 10.45 9.76
CA SER A 100 -2.21 9.79 10.83
C SER A 100 -2.86 10.81 11.78
N ILE A 101 -4.14 10.60 12.06
CA ILE A 101 -4.87 11.34 13.10
C ILE A 101 -4.69 10.73 14.49
N TRP A 102 -4.01 9.59 14.60
CA TRP A 102 -3.70 8.95 15.87
C TRP A 102 -2.27 9.28 16.29
N GLN A 103 -2.12 9.81 17.50
CA GLN A 103 -0.82 10.03 18.16
C GLN A 103 -0.40 8.79 18.94
N TYR A 104 -0.15 7.70 18.22
CA TYR A 104 0.34 6.46 18.81
C TYR A 104 1.67 6.06 18.17
N HIS A 105 2.71 6.01 18.99
CA HIS A 105 4.09 5.73 18.58
C HIS A 105 4.59 4.45 19.24
N PRO A 106 4.14 3.26 18.80
CA PRO A 106 4.49 1.98 19.43
C PRO A 106 5.98 1.68 19.36
N VAL A 107 6.70 2.24 18.38
CA VAL A 107 8.15 2.11 18.23
C VAL A 107 8.96 2.67 19.42
N THR A 108 8.36 3.50 20.28
CA THR A 108 9.01 4.01 21.50
C THR A 108 8.76 3.13 22.73
N LYS A 109 7.94 2.08 22.60
CA LYS A 109 7.68 1.13 23.69
C LYS A 109 8.86 0.17 23.84
N SER A 110 9.24 -0.12 25.09
CA SER A 110 10.39 -0.99 25.40
C SER A 110 10.28 -2.35 24.72
N GLY A 111 9.13 -3.02 24.79
CA GLY A 111 8.95 -4.33 24.14
C GLY A 111 9.12 -4.31 22.61
N VAL A 112 8.86 -3.17 21.96
CA VAL A 112 9.08 -3.03 20.50
C VAL A 112 10.55 -2.75 20.21
N GLN A 113 11.22 -1.94 21.03
CA GLN A 113 12.67 -1.70 20.92
C GLN A 113 13.49 -2.96 21.19
N GLU A 114 13.12 -3.71 22.23
CA GLU A 114 13.71 -5.01 22.59
C GLU A 114 13.59 -6.02 21.44
N ALA A 115 12.54 -5.95 20.63
CA ALA A 115 12.35 -6.83 19.48
C ALA A 115 13.39 -6.58 18.36
N PHE A 116 13.78 -5.32 18.12
CA PHE A 116 14.86 -4.99 17.19
C PHE A 116 16.21 -5.48 17.72
N THR A 117 16.49 -5.27 19.01
CA THR A 117 17.70 -5.81 19.64
C THR A 117 17.73 -7.34 19.62
N ALA A 118 16.58 -7.99 19.80
CA ALA A 118 16.46 -9.45 19.70
C ALA A 118 16.72 -9.95 18.28
N TRP A 119 16.28 -9.21 17.25
CA TRP A 119 16.61 -9.50 15.87
C TRP A 119 18.13 -9.41 15.59
N ASP A 120 18.80 -8.34 16.06
CA ASP A 120 20.24 -8.18 15.87
C ASP A 120 21.05 -9.28 16.62
N ARG A 121 20.58 -9.70 17.80
CA ARG A 121 21.14 -10.85 18.51
C ARG A 121 20.95 -12.15 17.75
N LEU A 122 19.73 -12.41 17.25
CA LEU A 122 19.44 -13.60 16.45
C LEU A 122 20.37 -13.68 15.23
N GLN A 123 20.58 -12.56 14.53
CA GLN A 123 21.53 -12.47 13.41
C GLN A 123 22.96 -12.87 13.82
N SER A 124 23.42 -12.43 14.99
CA SER A 124 24.75 -12.75 15.51
C SER A 124 24.86 -14.25 15.85
N ASP A 125 23.82 -14.81 16.48
CA ASP A 125 23.84 -16.21 16.92
C ASP A 125 23.83 -17.19 15.74
N ILE A 126 23.03 -16.93 14.70
CA ILE A 126 22.94 -17.80 13.51
C ILE A 126 24.19 -17.74 12.61
N THR A 127 25.05 -16.72 12.77
CA THR A 127 26.34 -16.63 12.05
C THR A 127 27.44 -17.48 12.67
N THR A 128 27.27 -17.87 13.95
CA THR A 128 28.25 -18.69 14.66
C THR A 128 28.09 -20.16 14.24
N PRO A 129 29.18 -20.97 14.08
CA PRO A 129 29.09 -22.36 13.65
C PRO A 129 28.48 -23.24 14.76
N THR A 130 27.17 -23.16 14.95
CA THR A 130 26.39 -23.93 15.93
C THR A 130 25.55 -25.03 15.26
N ALA A 131 25.70 -25.23 13.95
CA ALA A 131 24.85 -26.09 13.14
C ALA A 131 25.45 -27.48 12.84
N ASN A 132 26.33 -28.05 13.67
CA ASN A 132 26.89 -29.38 13.37
C ASN A 132 25.83 -30.48 13.30
N GLU A 133 24.67 -30.31 13.96
CA GLU A 133 23.57 -31.29 13.97
C GLU A 133 22.34 -30.88 13.14
N ALA A 134 22.34 -29.68 12.53
CA ALA A 134 21.19 -29.20 11.77
C ALA A 134 21.13 -29.86 10.37
N SER A 135 19.90 -30.10 9.88
CA SER A 135 19.71 -30.56 8.50
C SER A 135 20.23 -29.54 7.48
N GLU A 136 20.62 -30.02 6.29
CA GLU A 136 21.16 -29.18 5.22
C GLU A 136 20.21 -28.04 4.81
N LYS A 137 18.90 -28.29 4.79
CA LYS A 137 17.90 -27.26 4.51
C LYS A 137 17.88 -26.14 5.54
N ILE A 138 18.05 -26.49 6.83
CA ILE A 138 18.13 -25.49 7.91
C ILE A 138 19.41 -24.68 7.77
N LYS A 139 20.55 -25.32 7.48
CA LYS A 139 21.82 -24.62 7.24
C LYS A 139 21.70 -23.62 6.09
N GLN A 140 21.11 -24.02 4.97
CA GLN A 140 20.88 -23.14 3.82
C GLN A 140 19.97 -21.97 4.17
N PHE A 141 18.88 -22.23 4.91
CA PHE A 141 17.99 -21.17 5.38
C PHE A 141 18.70 -20.18 6.31
N LEU A 142 19.39 -20.67 7.35
CA LEU A 142 20.14 -19.82 8.28
C LEU A 142 21.24 -19.02 7.58
N THR A 143 21.89 -19.62 6.57
CA THR A 143 22.82 -18.93 5.70
C THR A 143 22.13 -17.79 4.95
N LYS A 144 20.96 -18.01 4.34
CA LYS A 144 20.21 -16.91 3.69
C LYS A 144 19.85 -15.81 4.69
N VAL A 145 19.38 -16.16 5.89
CA VAL A 145 19.00 -15.20 6.93
C VAL A 145 20.21 -14.39 7.40
N SER A 146 21.38 -15.00 7.58
CA SER A 146 22.60 -14.31 8.04
C SER A 146 23.18 -13.31 7.03
N HIS A 147 22.90 -13.48 5.73
CA HIS A 147 23.26 -12.50 4.71
C HIS A 147 22.36 -11.26 4.71
N ASN A 148 21.23 -11.29 5.43
CA ASN A 148 20.23 -10.22 5.45
C ASN A 148 20.31 -9.38 6.75
N SER A 149 21.52 -8.93 7.08
CA SER A 149 21.73 -7.98 8.18
C SER A 149 20.99 -6.66 7.95
N SER A 150 20.80 -5.86 9.00
CA SER A 150 20.16 -4.55 8.93
C SER A 150 20.80 -3.63 7.87
N ALA A 151 22.13 -3.68 7.69
CA ALA A 151 22.85 -2.95 6.65
C ALA A 151 22.60 -3.52 5.24
N ALA A 152 22.56 -4.84 5.09
CA ALA A 152 22.26 -5.49 3.82
C ALA A 152 20.84 -5.16 3.33
N LEU A 153 19.85 -5.16 4.23
CA LEU A 153 18.47 -4.79 3.94
C LEU A 153 18.34 -3.31 3.56
N ALA A 154 19.08 -2.42 4.21
CA ALA A 154 19.13 -1.01 3.84
C ALA A 154 19.73 -0.79 2.43
N ASN A 155 20.84 -1.48 2.11
CA ASN A 155 21.44 -1.44 0.77
C ASN A 155 20.50 -2.02 -0.30
N ARG A 156 19.75 -3.07 0.06
CA ARG A 156 18.73 -3.66 -0.82
C ARG A 156 17.60 -2.67 -1.10
N ALA A 157 17.09 -1.95 -0.12
CA ALA A 157 16.11 -0.88 -0.34
C ALA A 157 16.65 0.23 -1.27
N GLN A 158 17.92 0.63 -1.13
CA GLN A 158 18.55 1.58 -2.06
C GLN A 158 18.62 1.02 -3.48
N ARG A 159 18.93 -0.28 -3.64
CA ARG A 159 18.89 -0.95 -4.94
C ARG A 159 17.49 -0.94 -5.54
N LEU A 160 16.44 -1.19 -4.76
CA LEU A 160 15.06 -1.09 -5.24
C LEU A 160 14.77 0.31 -5.80
N HIS A 161 15.07 1.36 -5.03
CA HIS A 161 14.91 2.75 -5.46
C HIS A 161 15.71 3.08 -6.74
N LYS A 162 16.91 2.53 -6.89
CA LYS A 162 17.74 2.70 -8.10
C LYS A 162 17.11 2.02 -9.31
N ILE A 163 16.55 0.82 -9.15
CA ILE A 163 15.88 0.08 -10.23
C ILE A 163 14.69 0.90 -10.73
N ILE A 164 13.82 1.34 -9.81
CA ILE A 164 12.60 2.08 -10.18
C ILE A 164 12.86 3.57 -10.45
N GLY A 165 14.06 4.07 -10.18
CA GLY A 165 14.48 5.45 -10.42
C GLY A 165 13.86 6.51 -9.49
N THR A 166 13.19 6.11 -8.41
CA THR A 166 12.55 7.04 -7.46
C THR A 166 12.31 6.38 -6.10
N ARG A 167 11.91 7.18 -5.11
CA ARG A 167 11.33 6.69 -3.84
C ARG A 167 9.82 6.76 -3.94
N ILE A 168 9.15 5.68 -3.57
CA ILE A 168 7.69 5.63 -3.56
C ILE A 168 7.24 6.24 -2.24
N SER A 169 6.73 7.45 -2.30
CA SER A 169 6.27 8.21 -1.14
C SER A 169 4.80 7.95 -0.82
N VAL A 170 4.06 7.30 -1.72
CA VAL A 170 2.63 7.04 -1.59
C VAL A 170 2.20 5.85 -2.44
N LEU A 171 1.40 4.96 -1.86
CA LEU A 171 0.70 3.87 -2.54
C LEU A 171 -0.81 4.13 -2.57
N PRO A 172 -1.55 3.72 -3.62
CA PRO A 172 -3.00 3.85 -3.65
C PRO A 172 -3.64 3.26 -2.39
N PRO A 173 -4.68 3.89 -1.81
CA PRO A 173 -5.35 3.37 -0.62
C PRO A 173 -5.87 1.94 -0.83
N ASP A 174 -6.24 1.59 -2.07
CA ASP A 174 -6.70 0.26 -2.47
C ASP A 174 -5.61 -0.82 -2.31
N THR A 175 -4.33 -0.46 -2.26
CA THR A 175 -3.24 -1.44 -1.98
C THR A 175 -3.39 -2.11 -0.61
N ARG A 176 -4.25 -1.57 0.27
CA ARG A 176 -4.73 -2.27 1.47
C ARG A 176 -5.27 -3.67 1.17
N HIS A 177 -5.87 -3.90 -0.01
CA HIS A 177 -6.42 -5.19 -0.44
C HIS A 177 -5.36 -6.28 -0.56
N VAL A 178 -4.08 -5.91 -0.66
CA VAL A 178 -2.94 -6.83 -0.71
C VAL A 178 -1.95 -6.55 0.42
N ASP A 179 -2.43 -5.96 1.51
CA ASP A 179 -1.61 -5.57 2.67
C ASP A 179 -0.39 -4.72 2.23
N TYR A 180 -0.56 -3.85 1.23
CA TYR A 180 0.51 -3.03 0.66
C TYR A 180 1.69 -3.83 0.07
N ASN A 181 1.53 -5.15 -0.15
CA ASN A 181 2.54 -6.05 -0.71
C ASN A 181 2.47 -6.04 -2.23
N VAL A 182 3.08 -5.03 -2.86
CA VAL A 182 3.06 -4.81 -4.31
C VAL A 182 4.47 -4.80 -4.89
N ILE A 183 4.60 -5.28 -6.14
CA ILE A 183 5.79 -5.04 -6.95
C ILE A 183 5.66 -3.64 -7.57
N PRO A 184 6.58 -2.70 -7.30
CA PRO A 184 6.51 -1.38 -7.92
C PRO A 184 7.14 -1.36 -9.31
N LEU A 185 6.43 -0.79 -10.28
CA LEU A 185 6.94 -0.56 -11.63
C LEU A 185 6.59 0.86 -12.08
N MET A 186 7.59 1.69 -12.32
CA MET A 186 7.37 3.10 -12.66
C MET A 186 7.23 3.27 -14.17
N ILE A 187 6.07 3.75 -14.62
CA ILE A 187 5.76 3.98 -16.04
C ILE A 187 5.69 5.46 -16.41
N ALA A 188 5.67 6.34 -15.42
CA ALA A 188 5.73 7.78 -15.59
C ALA A 188 6.40 8.43 -14.38
N ASP A 189 6.94 9.63 -14.59
CA ASP A 189 7.47 10.51 -13.57
C ASP A 189 6.62 11.79 -13.49
N GLY A 190 6.70 12.50 -12.37
CA GLY A 190 6.01 13.78 -12.20
C GLY A 190 4.51 13.66 -11.98
N CYS A 191 3.82 14.80 -11.89
CA CYS A 191 2.38 14.90 -11.67
C CYS A 191 1.81 16.04 -12.54
N LEU A 192 0.57 15.91 -13.02
CA LEU A 192 -0.06 16.93 -13.86
C LEU A 192 -0.35 18.24 -13.10
N TYR A 193 -0.75 18.17 -11.83
CA TYR A 193 -1.37 19.32 -11.14
C TYR A 193 -0.45 20.08 -10.20
N HIS A 194 0.61 19.45 -9.67
CA HIS A 194 1.57 20.11 -8.77
C HIS A 194 0.90 20.91 -7.62
N CYS A 195 -0.13 20.37 -6.97
CA CYS A 195 -0.89 21.03 -5.90
C CYS A 195 -0.01 21.47 -4.71
N ASP A 196 -0.39 22.54 -4.00
CA ASP A 196 0.42 23.13 -2.91
C ASP A 196 0.40 22.30 -1.62
N PHE A 197 -0.74 21.66 -1.31
CA PHE A 197 -0.88 20.84 -0.11
C PHE A 197 -0.15 19.49 -0.21
N CYS A 198 0.25 19.08 -1.42
CA CYS A 198 0.77 17.75 -1.67
C CYS A 198 2.18 17.59 -1.07
N CYS A 199 2.26 16.96 0.09
CA CYS A 199 3.52 16.66 0.78
C CYS A 199 4.43 15.67 0.03
N ILE A 200 3.91 15.08 -1.05
CA ILE A 200 4.53 14.05 -1.89
C ILE A 200 4.97 14.64 -3.25
N LYS A 201 4.68 15.92 -3.51
CA LYS A 201 4.92 16.59 -4.80
C LYS A 201 6.38 16.48 -5.26
N THR A 202 6.56 16.07 -6.51
CA THR A 202 7.84 16.19 -7.23
C THR A 202 7.96 17.56 -7.90
N LYS A 203 9.20 18.01 -8.12
CA LYS A 203 9.49 19.18 -8.96
C LYS A 203 9.35 18.87 -10.47
N ASN A 204 9.37 17.60 -10.84
CA ASN A 204 9.34 17.16 -12.23
C ASN A 204 7.93 17.25 -12.82
N LYS A 205 7.83 17.80 -14.03
CA LYS A 205 6.61 17.73 -14.84
C LYS A 205 6.28 16.28 -15.17
N PHE A 206 5.01 16.02 -15.44
CA PHE A 206 4.57 14.71 -15.90
C PHE A 206 5.31 14.28 -17.17
N GLN A 207 5.84 13.06 -17.17
CA GLN A 207 6.51 12.46 -18.32
C GLN A 207 6.36 10.93 -18.31
N PRO A 208 5.76 10.32 -19.34
CA PRO A 208 5.80 8.87 -19.51
C PRO A 208 7.24 8.38 -19.71
N ARG A 209 7.56 7.22 -19.15
CA ARG A 209 8.85 6.56 -19.36
C ARG A 209 8.85 5.77 -20.67
N SER A 210 10.03 5.59 -21.26
CA SER A 210 10.17 4.77 -22.47
C SER A 210 9.90 3.29 -22.19
N GLU A 211 9.49 2.55 -23.22
CA GLU A 211 9.29 1.10 -23.13
C GLU A 211 10.58 0.39 -22.70
N ASP A 212 11.73 0.77 -23.25
CA ASP A 212 13.03 0.20 -22.89
C ASP A 212 13.33 0.34 -21.39
N ASN A 213 13.01 1.51 -20.82
CA ASN A 213 13.18 1.75 -19.39
C ASN A 213 12.26 0.83 -18.57
N ILE A 214 11.00 0.68 -18.97
CA ILE A 214 10.03 -0.20 -18.29
C ILE A 214 10.47 -1.67 -18.38
N LEU A 215 10.90 -2.12 -19.56
CA LEU A 215 11.38 -3.49 -19.77
C LEU A 215 12.67 -3.76 -18.98
N GLN A 216 13.56 -2.77 -18.86
CA GLN A 216 14.75 -2.86 -18.00
C GLN A 216 14.37 -2.97 -16.53
N GLN A 217 13.44 -2.14 -16.05
CA GLN A 217 12.90 -2.23 -14.69
C GLN A 217 12.35 -3.63 -14.43
N ILE A 218 11.50 -4.17 -15.31
CA ILE A 218 10.93 -5.52 -15.16
C ILE A 218 12.03 -6.58 -15.02
N ARG A 219 13.06 -6.57 -15.89
CA ARG A 219 14.18 -7.52 -15.78
C ARG A 219 14.91 -7.39 -14.44
N GLN A 220 15.19 -6.17 -14.01
CA GLN A 220 15.91 -5.90 -12.77
C GLN A 220 15.09 -6.23 -11.52
N LEU A 221 13.78 -5.97 -11.53
CA LEU A 221 12.85 -6.33 -10.46
C LEU A 221 12.70 -7.84 -10.33
N LYS A 222 12.62 -8.58 -11.44
CA LYS A 222 12.65 -10.04 -11.43
C LYS A 222 13.91 -10.57 -10.73
N ALA A 223 15.07 -10.01 -11.07
CA ALA A 223 16.35 -10.34 -10.44
C ALA A 223 16.53 -9.75 -9.03
N PHE A 224 15.67 -8.81 -8.62
CA PHE A 224 15.66 -8.25 -7.27
C PHE A 224 14.89 -9.17 -6.33
N TYR A 225 13.66 -9.53 -6.70
CA TYR A 225 12.76 -10.36 -5.88
C TYR A 225 13.14 -11.84 -5.85
N THR A 226 13.81 -12.34 -6.90
CA THR A 226 14.38 -13.70 -6.96
C THR A 226 13.35 -14.78 -6.56
N GLU A 227 13.66 -15.62 -5.58
CA GLU A 227 12.76 -16.69 -5.12
C GLU A 227 11.48 -16.13 -4.50
N ASN A 228 11.55 -14.99 -3.80
CA ASN A 228 10.38 -14.39 -3.16
C ASN A 228 9.36 -13.81 -4.15
N LEU A 229 9.68 -13.72 -5.44
CA LEU A 229 8.75 -13.24 -6.46
C LEU A 229 7.45 -14.08 -6.51
N SER A 230 7.53 -15.37 -6.19
CA SER A 230 6.35 -16.24 -6.12
C SER A 230 5.40 -15.92 -4.96
N ASN A 231 5.77 -15.03 -4.03
CA ASN A 231 4.89 -14.52 -2.97
C ASN A 231 4.21 -13.18 -3.31
N TYR A 232 4.28 -12.74 -4.57
CA TYR A 232 3.60 -11.52 -5.03
C TYR A 232 2.58 -11.87 -6.10
N ASN A 233 1.40 -11.28 -6.00
CA ASN A 233 0.35 -11.30 -7.02
C ASN A 233 0.00 -9.89 -7.51
N ALA A 234 0.55 -8.84 -6.88
CA ALA A 234 0.12 -7.48 -7.07
C ALA A 234 1.19 -6.60 -7.72
N LEU A 235 0.76 -5.78 -8.68
CA LEU A 235 1.59 -4.81 -9.39
C LEU A 235 1.07 -3.40 -9.10
N PHE A 236 1.98 -2.48 -8.79
CA PHE A 236 1.68 -1.07 -8.74
C PHE A 236 2.37 -0.37 -9.92
N LEU A 237 1.57 0.17 -10.85
CA LEU A 237 2.06 1.06 -11.90
C LEU A 237 2.03 2.50 -11.36
N GLY A 238 3.19 3.01 -10.97
CA GLY A 238 3.38 4.38 -10.45
C GLY A 238 4.16 5.25 -11.44
N ASN A 239 4.42 6.54 -11.25
CA ASN A 239 4.33 7.45 -10.11
C ASN A 239 3.17 8.47 -10.26
N HIS A 240 2.65 9.02 -9.16
CA HIS A 240 1.58 10.03 -9.06
C HIS A 240 0.35 9.90 -9.97
N ASP A 241 0.44 10.11 -11.28
CA ASP A 241 -0.68 10.07 -12.23
C ASP A 241 -0.38 9.09 -13.36
N ALA A 242 -0.15 7.82 -12.98
CA ALA A 242 0.23 6.78 -13.93
C ALA A 242 -0.84 6.52 -15.00
N LEU A 243 -2.12 6.82 -14.71
CA LEU A 243 -3.21 6.73 -15.69
C LEU A 243 -2.98 7.65 -16.90
N ALA A 244 -2.35 8.82 -16.70
CA ALA A 244 -2.01 9.76 -17.76
C ALA A 244 -0.93 9.24 -18.72
N ALA A 245 -0.27 8.12 -18.41
CA ALA A 245 0.75 7.53 -19.28
C ALA A 245 0.16 6.91 -20.58
N GLY A 246 -1.16 6.73 -20.62
CA GLY A 246 -1.89 6.25 -21.79
C GLY A 246 -2.04 4.73 -21.85
N GLY A 247 -3.11 4.29 -22.53
CA GLY A 247 -3.52 2.88 -22.52
C GLY A 247 -2.55 1.91 -23.18
N GLU A 248 -1.78 2.36 -24.18
CA GLU A 248 -0.79 1.51 -24.85
C GLU A 248 0.36 1.16 -23.89
N LEU A 249 0.94 2.17 -23.22
CA LEU A 249 2.04 1.99 -22.29
C LEU A 249 1.62 1.19 -21.05
N ILE A 250 0.42 1.46 -20.51
CA ILE A 250 -0.15 0.72 -19.38
C ILE A 250 -0.32 -0.76 -19.73
N GLN A 251 -0.90 -1.06 -20.90
CA GLN A 251 -1.08 -2.45 -21.34
C GLN A 251 0.24 -3.17 -21.57
N LEU A 252 1.19 -2.50 -22.23
CA LEU A 252 2.53 -3.05 -22.45
C LEU A 252 3.20 -3.39 -21.11
N ALA A 253 3.24 -2.43 -20.18
CA ALA A 253 3.85 -2.62 -18.86
C ALA A 253 3.16 -3.75 -18.08
N ALA A 254 1.83 -3.74 -17.99
CA ALA A 254 1.06 -4.74 -17.24
C ALA A 254 1.24 -6.15 -17.83
N ARG A 255 1.10 -6.33 -19.14
CA ARG A 255 1.24 -7.66 -19.78
C ARG A 255 2.67 -8.19 -19.67
N LYS A 256 3.67 -7.33 -19.87
CA LYS A 256 5.08 -7.74 -19.75
C LYS A 256 5.45 -8.08 -18.31
N ALA A 257 4.96 -7.31 -17.33
CA ALA A 257 5.15 -7.61 -15.91
C ALA A 257 4.48 -8.93 -15.52
N TYR A 258 3.21 -9.14 -15.91
CA TYR A 258 2.47 -10.37 -15.64
C TYR A 258 3.25 -11.62 -16.07
N ALA A 259 3.68 -11.64 -17.34
CA ALA A 259 4.41 -12.76 -17.91
C ALA A 259 5.82 -12.91 -17.29
N SER A 260 6.56 -11.80 -17.13
CA SER A 260 7.94 -11.85 -16.65
C SER A 260 8.02 -12.29 -15.18
N PHE A 261 7.06 -11.83 -14.37
CA PHE A 261 6.95 -12.17 -12.95
C PHE A 261 6.18 -13.45 -12.69
N ASN A 262 5.57 -14.05 -13.73
CA ASN A 262 4.86 -15.32 -13.65
C ASN A 262 3.73 -15.29 -12.60
N LEU A 263 2.97 -14.18 -12.57
CA LEU A 263 1.96 -13.93 -11.53
C LEU A 263 0.83 -14.96 -11.52
N GLU A 264 0.57 -15.63 -12.65
CA GLU A 264 -0.36 -16.75 -12.76
C GLU A 264 0.01 -17.90 -11.80
N LYS A 265 1.31 -18.17 -11.64
CA LYS A 265 1.84 -19.26 -10.81
C LYS A 265 2.29 -18.81 -9.43
N SER A 266 1.95 -17.58 -9.03
CA SER A 266 2.21 -17.10 -7.67
C SER A 266 1.53 -18.00 -6.62
N HIS A 267 2.15 -18.11 -5.45
CA HIS A 267 1.57 -18.72 -4.28
C HIS A 267 0.34 -17.95 -3.81
N ILE A 268 0.30 -16.64 -4.07
CA ILE A 268 -0.89 -15.81 -3.84
C ILE A 268 -1.67 -15.67 -5.15
N LYS A 269 -2.98 -15.93 -5.11
CA LYS A 269 -3.88 -15.94 -6.26
C LYS A 269 -4.51 -14.58 -6.51
N ASN A 270 -5.22 -14.48 -7.64
CA ASN A 270 -5.94 -13.30 -8.10
C ASN A 270 -5.03 -12.09 -8.29
N PRO A 271 -4.32 -12.00 -9.42
CA PRO A 271 -3.42 -10.88 -9.68
C PRO A 271 -4.15 -9.54 -9.66
N ILE A 272 -3.56 -8.55 -9.01
CA ILE A 272 -4.16 -7.21 -8.83
C ILE A 272 -3.23 -6.14 -9.38
N LEU A 273 -3.80 -5.18 -10.09
CA LEU A 273 -3.11 -4.03 -10.63
C LEU A 273 -3.60 -2.76 -9.93
N PHE A 274 -2.68 -1.91 -9.50
CA PHE A 274 -2.98 -0.64 -8.84
C PHE A 274 -2.38 0.53 -9.61
N LEU A 275 -3.16 1.59 -9.77
CA LEU A 275 -2.72 2.87 -10.34
C LEU A 275 -3.29 4.05 -9.53
N PHE A 276 -2.60 5.16 -9.61
CA PHE A 276 -3.21 6.46 -9.39
C PHE A 276 -3.60 7.10 -10.72
N GLY A 277 -4.65 7.92 -10.67
CA GLY A 277 -5.05 8.78 -11.77
C GLY A 277 -5.50 10.16 -11.29
N SER A 278 -5.52 11.10 -12.21
CA SER A 278 -6.17 12.40 -12.05
C SER A 278 -7.53 12.46 -12.74
N VAL A 279 -8.33 13.47 -12.39
CA VAL A 279 -9.57 13.83 -13.08
C VAL A 279 -9.37 13.95 -14.60
N ASP A 280 -8.30 14.60 -15.05
CA ASP A 280 -8.02 14.80 -16.47
C ASP A 280 -7.65 13.51 -17.16
N SER A 281 -6.81 12.68 -16.51
CA SER A 281 -6.44 11.37 -17.06
C SER A 281 -7.63 10.42 -17.17
N LEU A 282 -8.56 10.45 -16.20
CA LEU A 282 -9.78 9.65 -16.23
C LEU A 282 -10.69 10.07 -17.40
N LEU A 283 -10.99 11.37 -17.50
CA LEU A 283 -11.88 11.90 -18.54
C LEU A 283 -11.27 11.74 -19.95
N SER A 284 -9.94 11.82 -20.06
CA SER A 284 -9.23 11.62 -21.33
C SER A 284 -9.22 10.16 -21.78
N GLY A 285 -9.12 9.22 -20.83
CA GLY A 285 -9.07 7.78 -21.11
C GLY A 285 -10.35 7.22 -21.73
N LYS A 286 -11.51 7.70 -21.26
CA LYS A 286 -12.86 7.24 -21.66
C LYS A 286 -13.01 5.71 -21.60
N ASP A 287 -14.09 5.18 -22.16
CA ASP A 287 -14.39 3.74 -22.15
C ASP A 287 -13.34 2.90 -22.87
N LYS A 288 -12.68 3.44 -23.90
CA LYS A 288 -11.64 2.73 -24.66
C LYS A 288 -10.50 2.28 -23.75
N LEU A 289 -10.02 3.16 -22.88
CA LEU A 289 -8.95 2.84 -21.94
C LEU A 289 -9.41 1.81 -20.89
N MET A 290 -10.64 1.95 -20.39
CA MET A 290 -11.19 1.05 -19.38
C MET A 290 -11.45 -0.35 -19.93
N ALA A 291 -11.97 -0.45 -21.16
CA ALA A 291 -12.11 -1.72 -21.89
C ALA A 291 -10.76 -2.40 -22.06
N ALA A 292 -9.74 -1.66 -22.48
CA ALA A 292 -8.39 -2.21 -22.62
C ALA A 292 -7.80 -2.72 -21.29
N MET A 293 -8.07 -2.03 -20.18
CA MET A 293 -7.68 -2.50 -18.85
C MET A 293 -8.48 -3.72 -18.38
N ASN A 294 -9.76 -3.82 -18.75
CA ASN A 294 -10.62 -4.96 -18.43
C ASN A 294 -10.16 -6.26 -19.10
N GLU A 295 -9.45 -6.17 -20.23
CA GLU A 295 -8.83 -7.29 -20.95
C GLU A 295 -7.46 -7.72 -20.38
N LEU A 296 -6.97 -7.05 -19.35
CA LEU A 296 -5.74 -7.45 -18.67
C LEU A 296 -5.99 -8.66 -17.75
N PRO A 297 -4.97 -9.48 -17.49
CA PRO A 297 -5.08 -10.63 -16.58
C PRO A 297 -5.01 -10.21 -15.10
N TYR A 298 -5.63 -9.08 -14.75
CA TYR A 298 -5.65 -8.48 -13.43
C TYR A 298 -7.07 -8.05 -13.06
N TYR A 299 -7.35 -7.98 -11.76
CA TYR A 299 -8.34 -7.02 -11.25
C TYR A 299 -7.63 -5.67 -11.04
N THR A 300 -8.17 -4.59 -11.57
CA THR A 300 -7.49 -3.28 -11.61
C THR A 300 -8.19 -2.28 -10.70
N TYR A 301 -7.45 -1.70 -9.76
CA TYR A 301 -7.88 -0.55 -8.96
C TYR A 301 -7.21 0.73 -9.45
N ILE A 302 -8.00 1.79 -9.62
CA ILE A 302 -7.55 3.12 -10.04
C ILE A 302 -8.05 4.13 -9.01
N ASN A 303 -7.13 4.70 -8.23
CA ASN A 303 -7.48 5.74 -7.27
C ASN A 303 -7.36 7.13 -7.90
N ILE A 304 -8.45 7.89 -7.92
CA ILE A 304 -8.54 9.22 -8.52
C ILE A 304 -8.46 10.29 -7.45
N GLY A 305 -7.49 11.20 -7.60
CA GLY A 305 -7.46 12.41 -6.80
C GLY A 305 -8.54 13.40 -7.25
N PHE A 306 -9.62 13.53 -6.47
CA PHE A 306 -10.62 14.60 -6.61
C PHE A 306 -10.34 15.79 -5.68
N GLU A 307 -9.95 15.51 -4.44
CA GLU A 307 -9.62 16.43 -3.35
C GLU A 307 -10.83 17.19 -2.81
N SER A 308 -11.64 17.83 -3.66
CA SER A 308 -12.82 18.61 -3.25
C SER A 308 -13.79 18.80 -4.41
N ALA A 309 -15.09 18.95 -4.10
CA ALA A 309 -16.11 19.43 -5.04
C ALA A 309 -16.46 20.92 -4.85
N ASP A 310 -15.85 21.59 -3.88
CA ASP A 310 -16.02 23.01 -3.59
C ASP A 310 -14.94 23.86 -4.26
N ALA A 311 -15.34 24.88 -5.00
CA ALA A 311 -14.44 25.77 -5.76
C ALA A 311 -13.47 26.54 -4.86
N ALA A 312 -13.94 27.04 -3.71
CA ALA A 312 -13.09 27.80 -2.79
C ALA A 312 -11.97 26.91 -2.21
N THR A 313 -12.31 25.66 -1.87
CA THR A 313 -11.32 24.66 -1.46
C THR A 313 -10.35 24.31 -2.59
N LEU A 314 -10.83 24.06 -3.82
CA LEU A 314 -9.94 23.74 -4.95
C LEU A 314 -8.93 24.88 -5.20
N ASN A 315 -9.39 26.13 -5.16
CA ASN A 315 -8.54 27.32 -5.26
C ASN A 315 -7.53 27.40 -4.11
N HIS A 316 -7.97 27.17 -2.86
CA HIS A 316 -7.10 27.15 -1.69
C HIS A 316 -5.98 26.10 -1.81
N LEU A 317 -6.30 24.92 -2.36
CA LEU A 317 -5.34 23.84 -2.61
C LEU A 317 -4.45 24.05 -3.84
N LYS A 318 -4.73 25.10 -4.63
CA LYS A 318 -4.18 25.33 -5.98
C LYS A 318 -4.33 24.12 -6.89
N LYS A 319 -5.48 23.44 -6.81
CA LYS A 319 -5.82 22.36 -7.72
C LYS A 319 -6.48 22.97 -8.97
N PRO A 320 -5.91 22.79 -10.17
CA PRO A 320 -6.35 23.50 -11.38
C PRO A 320 -7.60 22.85 -12.00
N LEU A 321 -8.66 22.72 -11.23
CA LEU A 321 -9.93 22.12 -11.64
C LEU A 321 -11.11 22.94 -11.10
N ASP A 322 -12.24 22.87 -11.78
CA ASP A 322 -13.51 23.42 -11.33
C ASP A 322 -14.47 22.31 -10.85
N PRO A 323 -15.51 22.66 -10.06
CA PRO A 323 -16.50 21.70 -9.58
C PRO A 323 -17.26 20.91 -10.65
N ALA A 324 -17.46 21.48 -11.85
CA ALA A 324 -18.20 20.79 -12.91
C ALA A 324 -17.37 19.62 -13.45
N LYS A 325 -16.06 19.83 -13.63
CA LYS A 325 -15.12 18.78 -14.05
C LYS A 325 -14.95 17.68 -12.99
N ILE A 326 -14.97 18.06 -11.71
CA ILE A 326 -15.01 17.08 -10.59
C ILE A 326 -16.27 16.21 -10.68
N ARG A 327 -17.44 16.83 -10.91
CA ARG A 327 -18.71 16.12 -11.06
C ARG A 327 -18.70 15.16 -12.25
N GLU A 328 -18.22 15.61 -13.40
CA GLU A 328 -18.09 14.79 -14.60
C GLU A 328 -17.20 13.56 -14.35
N ALA A 329 -16.03 13.75 -13.75
CA ALA A 329 -15.12 12.65 -13.43
C ALA A 329 -15.69 11.71 -12.36
N PHE A 330 -16.46 12.22 -11.39
CA PHE A 330 -17.14 11.37 -10.42
C PHE A 330 -18.23 10.53 -11.09
N GLN A 331 -18.99 11.09 -12.02
CA GLN A 331 -19.97 10.35 -12.82
C GLN A 331 -19.29 9.28 -13.69
N MET A 332 -18.14 9.59 -14.28
CA MET A 332 -17.33 8.63 -15.02
C MET A 332 -16.85 7.48 -14.11
N MET A 333 -16.39 7.77 -12.90
CA MET A 333 -16.04 6.73 -11.91
C MET A 333 -17.21 5.77 -11.67
N ILE A 334 -18.42 6.30 -11.43
CA ILE A 334 -19.62 5.47 -11.23
C ILE A 334 -19.96 4.67 -12.49
N HIS A 335 -19.90 5.29 -13.67
CA HIS A 335 -20.14 4.64 -14.95
C HIS A 335 -19.21 3.44 -15.14
N VAL A 336 -17.90 3.63 -15.00
CA VAL A 336 -16.89 2.57 -15.16
C VAL A 336 -17.13 1.42 -14.18
N ASN A 337 -17.40 1.74 -12.91
CA ASN A 337 -17.65 0.73 -11.89
C ASN A 337 -18.91 -0.11 -12.18
N ASN A 338 -19.89 0.43 -12.90
CA ASN A 338 -21.09 -0.31 -13.31
C ASN A 338 -20.91 -1.09 -14.62
N GLN A 339 -19.99 -0.68 -15.48
CA GLN A 339 -19.84 -1.26 -16.83
C GLN A 339 -18.76 -2.34 -16.92
N PHE A 340 -17.67 -2.22 -16.16
CA PHE A 340 -16.51 -3.11 -16.30
C PHE A 340 -16.34 -3.99 -15.07
N ASP A 341 -16.30 -5.30 -15.25
CA ASP A 341 -16.22 -6.25 -14.13
C ASP A 341 -14.86 -6.20 -13.41
N LYS A 342 -13.76 -6.03 -14.15
CA LYS A 342 -12.39 -6.14 -13.62
C LYS A 342 -11.71 -4.79 -13.37
N VAL A 343 -12.39 -3.67 -13.59
CA VAL A 343 -11.83 -2.32 -13.36
C VAL A 343 -12.64 -1.61 -12.30
N GLU A 344 -12.00 -1.22 -11.20
CA GLU A 344 -12.59 -0.50 -10.08
C GLU A 344 -11.91 0.85 -9.90
N ILE A 345 -12.71 1.91 -9.97
CA ILE A 345 -12.27 3.27 -9.72
C ILE A 345 -12.72 3.69 -8.33
N THR A 346 -11.79 4.21 -7.54
CA THR A 346 -12.03 4.79 -6.22
C THR A 346 -11.67 6.27 -6.21
N GLY A 347 -12.27 7.03 -5.31
CA GLY A 347 -12.08 8.47 -5.22
C GLY A 347 -11.37 8.88 -3.95
N ASN A 348 -10.36 9.76 -4.04
CA ASN A 348 -9.71 10.36 -2.89
C ASN A 348 -10.10 11.84 -2.75
N PHE A 349 -10.61 12.19 -1.58
CA PHE A 349 -10.90 13.55 -1.13
C PHE A 349 -10.05 13.88 0.09
N ILE A 350 -9.91 15.16 0.41
CA ILE A 350 -9.17 15.59 1.60
C ILE A 350 -10.11 15.85 2.77
N LEU A 351 -9.56 15.86 3.98
CA LEU A 351 -10.25 16.18 5.22
C LEU A 351 -9.35 17.12 6.03
N GLY A 352 -9.87 18.25 6.50
CA GLY A 352 -9.07 19.18 7.29
C GLY A 352 -9.82 20.40 7.78
N GLU A 353 -9.28 21.01 8.82
CA GLU A 353 -9.88 22.18 9.51
C GLU A 353 -9.74 23.50 8.73
N THR A 354 -8.75 23.60 7.84
CA THR A 354 -8.46 24.82 7.06
C THR A 354 -9.25 24.91 5.76
N LEU A 355 -10.16 23.96 5.52
CA LEU A 355 -10.96 23.90 4.30
C LEU A 355 -12.14 24.87 4.37
N SER A 356 -12.69 25.20 3.20
CA SER A 356 -13.91 26.01 3.11
C SER A 356 -15.05 25.39 3.92
N HIS A 357 -15.88 26.22 4.55
CA HIS A 357 -17.07 25.78 5.25
C HIS A 357 -18.04 24.99 4.35
N ASN A 358 -18.01 25.23 3.04
CA ASN A 358 -18.82 24.51 2.05
C ASN A 358 -18.22 23.18 1.59
N HIS A 359 -16.98 22.85 1.96
CA HIS A 359 -16.30 21.64 1.49
C HIS A 359 -17.10 20.37 1.80
N THR A 360 -17.45 20.17 3.07
CA THR A 360 -18.24 19.00 3.52
C THR A 360 -19.58 18.91 2.80
N ARG A 361 -20.29 20.03 2.68
CA ARG A 361 -21.58 20.08 2.01
C ARG A 361 -21.46 19.73 0.52
N SER A 362 -20.48 20.30 -0.18
CA SER A 362 -20.25 20.01 -1.60
C SER A 362 -19.94 18.54 -1.87
N LEU A 363 -19.19 17.89 -0.97
CA LEU A 363 -18.89 16.48 -1.05
C LEU A 363 -20.15 15.62 -0.88
N ILE A 364 -20.97 15.93 0.13
CA ILE A 364 -22.26 15.26 0.36
C ILE A 364 -23.19 15.43 -0.84
N ASP A 365 -23.31 16.65 -1.37
CA ASP A 365 -24.14 16.96 -2.53
C ASP A 365 -23.66 16.20 -3.78
N LEU A 366 -22.34 16.10 -3.99
CA LEU A 366 -21.76 15.32 -5.08
C LEU A 366 -22.14 13.83 -4.96
N MET A 367 -21.95 13.24 -3.78
CA MET A 367 -22.28 11.82 -3.54
C MET A 367 -23.77 11.53 -3.73
N ASN A 368 -24.64 12.39 -3.20
CA ASN A 368 -26.09 12.19 -3.25
C ASN A 368 -26.68 12.39 -4.64
N SER A 369 -26.06 13.22 -5.49
CA SER A 369 -26.57 13.52 -6.82
C SER A 369 -26.14 12.54 -7.91
N CYS A 370 -25.15 11.67 -7.64
CA CYS A 370 -24.61 10.75 -8.65
C CYS A 370 -24.96 9.27 -8.40
N LEU A 371 -25.60 8.95 -7.28
CA LEU A 371 -25.87 7.57 -6.87
C LEU A 371 -27.31 7.43 -6.39
N ASP A 372 -28.14 6.68 -7.09
CA ASP A 372 -29.52 6.39 -6.66
C ASP A 372 -29.62 5.22 -5.66
N ARG A 373 -28.59 4.36 -5.61
CA ARG A 373 -28.54 3.14 -4.79
C ARG A 373 -27.14 2.94 -4.23
N TYR A 374 -27.03 2.09 -3.20
CA TYR A 374 -25.73 1.61 -2.72
C TYR A 374 -25.03 0.83 -3.83
N SER A 375 -23.75 1.14 -4.06
CA SER A 375 -22.89 0.40 -5.00
C SER A 375 -22.01 -0.57 -4.22
N GLY A 376 -21.92 -1.81 -4.71
CA GLY A 376 -20.98 -2.81 -4.19
C GLY A 376 -19.54 -2.62 -4.68
N LYS A 377 -19.33 -1.73 -5.65
CA LYS A 377 -18.04 -1.47 -6.30
C LYS A 377 -17.68 0.01 -6.25
N GLY A 378 -16.40 0.28 -6.01
CA GLY A 378 -15.86 1.61 -5.76
C GLY A 378 -15.84 1.94 -4.27
N ALA A 379 -14.97 2.87 -3.90
CA ALA A 379 -14.86 3.39 -2.55
C ALA A 379 -14.43 4.86 -2.57
N LEU A 380 -14.72 5.57 -1.48
CA LEU A 380 -14.24 6.91 -1.22
C LEU A 380 -13.25 6.90 -0.07
N TYR A 381 -12.16 7.61 -0.26
CA TYR A 381 -11.10 7.76 0.72
C TYR A 381 -11.02 9.22 1.14
N LEU A 382 -11.06 9.45 2.46
CA LEU A 382 -10.81 10.77 3.03
C LEU A 382 -9.41 10.81 3.61
N SER A 383 -8.55 11.64 3.01
CA SER A 383 -7.16 11.87 3.40
C SER A 383 -7.06 13.04 4.38
N PRO A 384 -6.72 12.81 5.66
CA PRO A 384 -6.44 13.91 6.58
C PRO A 384 -5.31 14.80 6.06
N LEU A 385 -5.49 16.13 6.15
CA LEU A 385 -4.41 17.08 5.93
C LEU A 385 -3.47 17.06 7.13
N ASN A 386 -2.17 16.92 6.86
CA ASN A 386 -1.11 16.88 7.87
C ASN A 386 -0.94 18.19 8.67
N THR A 387 -1.66 19.24 8.30
CA THR A 387 -1.68 20.54 8.98
C THR A 387 -2.72 20.62 10.09
N SER A 388 -3.70 19.71 10.14
CA SER A 388 -4.79 19.81 11.13
C SER A 388 -4.32 19.40 12.51
N LYS A 389 -4.65 20.25 13.51
CA LYS A 389 -4.34 20.01 14.92
C LYS A 389 -5.53 19.40 15.68
N LYS A 390 -6.74 19.45 15.12
CA LYS A 390 -7.99 19.03 15.77
C LYS A 390 -8.42 17.61 15.38
N GLN A 391 -7.61 16.63 15.79
CA GLN A 391 -7.79 15.21 15.40
C GLN A 391 -9.16 14.62 15.75
N ARG A 392 -9.72 14.95 16.92
CA ARG A 392 -11.06 14.48 17.33
C ARG A 392 -12.17 15.05 16.46
N GLU A 393 -12.08 16.34 16.12
CA GLU A 393 -13.07 17.00 15.25
C GLU A 393 -13.04 16.42 13.84
N MET A 394 -11.85 16.12 13.30
CA MET A 394 -11.73 15.42 12.01
C MET A 394 -12.39 14.05 12.03
N LEU A 395 -12.22 13.26 13.10
CA LEU A 395 -12.86 11.95 13.18
C LEU A 395 -14.39 12.08 13.23
N SER A 396 -14.92 13.03 14.01
CA SER A 396 -16.36 13.31 14.04
C SER A 396 -16.89 13.76 12.67
N GLN A 397 -16.15 14.61 11.96
CA GLN A 397 -16.48 15.06 10.61
C GLN A 397 -16.48 13.87 9.62
N PHE A 398 -15.46 13.01 9.69
CA PHE A 398 -15.40 11.79 8.88
C PHE A 398 -16.62 10.90 9.12
N VAL A 399 -16.97 10.62 10.38
CA VAL A 399 -18.13 9.77 10.71
C VAL A 399 -19.43 10.39 10.18
N ALA A 400 -19.59 11.71 10.30
CA ALA A 400 -20.76 12.41 9.77
C ALA A 400 -20.88 12.26 8.25
N ILE A 401 -19.78 12.42 7.50
CA ILE A 401 -19.76 12.25 6.04
C ILE A 401 -20.03 10.79 5.67
N LYS A 402 -19.35 9.84 6.35
CA LYS A 402 -19.48 8.41 6.08
C LYS A 402 -20.90 7.91 6.27
N ASN A 403 -21.59 8.34 7.32
CA ASN A 403 -22.99 7.96 7.58
C ASN A 403 -23.95 8.40 6.46
N LEU A 404 -23.57 9.40 5.67
CA LEU A 404 -24.36 9.90 4.53
C LEU A 404 -23.89 9.34 3.18
N SER A 405 -22.79 8.58 3.16
CA SER A 405 -22.23 8.05 1.91
C SER A 405 -22.96 6.80 1.46
N ARG A 406 -23.25 6.73 0.16
CA ARG A 406 -23.77 5.53 -0.53
C ARG A 406 -22.67 4.62 -1.08
N LEU A 407 -21.41 5.03 -0.93
CA LEU A 407 -20.22 4.22 -1.24
C LEU A 407 -19.53 3.80 0.05
N PRO A 408 -18.82 2.65 0.04
CA PRO A 408 -17.82 2.37 1.06
C PRO A 408 -16.89 3.58 1.22
N MET A 409 -16.74 4.07 2.45
CA MET A 409 -15.90 5.24 2.75
C MET A 409 -14.93 4.95 3.87
N TYR A 410 -13.65 5.29 3.70
CA TYR A 410 -12.59 5.00 4.66
C TYR A 410 -11.64 6.18 4.83
N LEU A 411 -10.99 6.28 5.99
CA LEU A 411 -9.84 7.17 6.14
C LEU A 411 -8.64 6.56 5.42
N TYR A 412 -7.93 7.39 4.65
CA TYR A 412 -6.70 6.98 4.00
C TYR A 412 -5.48 7.50 4.75
N LEU A 413 -4.72 6.54 5.29
CA LEU A 413 -3.42 6.77 5.90
C LEU A 413 -2.33 6.49 4.87
N ILE A 414 -1.53 7.50 4.56
CA ILE A 414 -0.49 7.44 3.54
C ILE A 414 0.56 6.42 3.98
N GLN A 415 0.62 5.32 3.23
CA GLN A 415 1.70 4.35 3.30
C GLN A 415 2.59 4.49 2.07
N ARG A 416 3.88 4.32 2.31
CA ARG A 416 4.96 4.35 1.32
C ARG A 416 5.61 2.96 1.27
N LEU A 417 6.38 2.68 0.22
CA LEU A 417 7.17 1.45 0.14
C LEU A 417 8.55 1.64 0.73
#